data_AF-E2CK97-F1
#
_entry.id   AF-E2CK97-F1
#
_cell.length_a   1.000
_cell.length_b   1.000
_cell.length_c   1.000
_cell.angle_alpha   90.00
_cell.angle_beta   90.00
_cell.angle_gamma   90.00
#
_symmetry.space_group_name_H-M   'P 1'
#
loop_
_entity.id
_entity.type
_entity.pdbx_description
1 polymer ?
#
loop_
_entity_poly.entity_id
_entity_poly.type
_entity_poly.pdbx_seq_one_letter_code
_entity_poly.pdbx_strand_id
1 'polypeptide(L)'
;MNEVTIATRAHKLFVVIVALGLIAVFAWAQFTQIDIVTRGSGRVVPSLQNQFVQHLEGGIIREILVREGQFVKKGDVLLTIRDPFSRAEYEKAQKLLLSRQAELVRLEAESQNLPVLEFSQDMINAVPDVVADERDLFNSRQQSLEQQHLILEDHDAQGAGKQKGNRLEHQMIHLRRARNNPVKLLSRSSFSQ
;
A
#
# COMPACT_ATOMS: atom_id res chain seq x y z
N MET A 1 -109.86 59.87 -0.79
CA MET A 1 -109.53 58.43 -0.67
C MET A 1 -108.39 58.04 -1.62
N ASN A 2 -107.38 58.92 -1.78
CA ASN A 2 -106.48 58.87 -2.94
C ASN A 2 -105.00 58.70 -2.52
N GLU A 3 -104.66 58.93 -1.25
CA GLU A 3 -103.27 58.78 -0.77
C GLU A 3 -102.90 57.30 -0.50
N VAL A 4 -103.82 56.53 0.06
CA VAL A 4 -103.61 55.10 0.36
C VAL A 4 -103.41 54.27 -0.91
N THR A 5 -104.07 54.64 -2.02
CA THR A 5 -103.95 53.93 -3.31
C THR A 5 -102.65 54.24 -4.05
N ILE A 6 -102.09 55.45 -3.91
CA ILE A 6 -100.76 55.79 -4.45
C ILE A 6 -99.67 55.04 -3.67
N ALA A 7 -99.77 55.02 -2.33
CA ALA A 7 -98.82 54.30 -1.48
C ALA A 7 -98.82 52.78 -1.77
N THR A 8 -99.99 52.14 -1.89
CA THR A 8 -100.06 50.70 -2.22
C THR A 8 -99.64 50.39 -3.66
N ARG A 9 -99.89 51.27 -4.63
CA ARG A 9 -99.39 51.12 -6.01
C ARG A 9 -97.86 51.22 -6.07
N ALA A 10 -97.25 52.14 -5.33
CA ALA A 10 -95.80 52.26 -5.26
C ALA A 10 -95.13 51.02 -4.63
N HIS A 11 -95.71 50.48 -3.55
CA HIS A 11 -95.21 49.24 -2.93
C HIS A 11 -95.36 48.03 -3.87
N LYS A 12 -96.50 47.89 -4.57
CA LYS A 12 -96.69 46.82 -5.56
C LYS A 12 -95.70 46.93 -6.71
N LEU A 13 -95.47 48.14 -7.23
CA LEU A 13 -94.49 48.37 -8.29
C LEU A 13 -93.08 48.00 -7.83
N PHE A 14 -92.71 48.38 -6.60
CA PHE A 14 -91.42 48.01 -6.00
C PHE A 14 -91.26 46.49 -5.88
N VAL A 15 -92.27 45.79 -5.37
CA VAL A 15 -92.26 44.31 -5.25
C VAL A 15 -92.14 43.64 -6.62
N VAL A 16 -92.85 44.14 -7.64
CA VAL A 16 -92.77 43.60 -9.00
C VAL A 16 -91.38 43.82 -9.61
N ILE A 17 -90.78 44.99 -9.43
CA ILE A 17 -89.43 45.28 -9.94
C ILE A 17 -88.40 44.38 -9.27
N VAL A 18 -88.49 44.20 -7.95
CA VAL A 18 -87.59 43.29 -7.21
C VAL A 18 -87.78 41.85 -7.67
N ALA A 19 -89.02 41.39 -7.85
CA ALA A 19 -89.31 40.05 -8.33
C ALA A 19 -88.77 39.82 -9.75
N LEU A 20 -88.92 40.80 -10.65
CA LEU A 20 -88.40 40.73 -12.01
C LEU A 20 -86.86 40.72 -12.01
N GLY A 21 -86.23 41.51 -11.15
CA GLY A 21 -84.78 41.54 -10.97
C GLY A 21 -84.23 40.20 -10.48
N LEU A 22 -84.91 39.56 -9.52
CA LEU A 22 -84.53 38.23 -9.05
C LEU A 22 -84.64 37.19 -10.16
N ILE A 23 -85.75 37.18 -10.90
CA ILE A 23 -85.94 36.26 -12.04
C ILE A 23 -84.84 36.45 -13.08
N ALA A 24 -84.46 37.70 -13.38
CA ALA A 24 -83.40 38.00 -14.34
C ALA A 24 -82.03 37.48 -13.87
N VAL A 25 -81.69 37.64 -12.58
CA VAL A 25 -80.43 37.13 -12.01
C VAL A 25 -80.38 35.60 -12.04
N PHE A 26 -81.49 34.93 -11.68
CA PHE A 26 -81.56 33.47 -11.72
C PHE A 26 -81.49 32.93 -13.16
N ALA A 27 -82.16 33.58 -14.11
CA ALA A 27 -82.05 33.23 -15.51
C ALA A 27 -80.61 33.39 -16.01
N TRP A 28 -79.96 34.52 -15.72
CA TRP A 28 -78.57 34.75 -16.10
C TRP A 28 -77.60 33.72 -15.47
N ALA A 29 -77.79 33.38 -14.20
CA ALA A 29 -76.97 32.39 -13.50
C ALA A 29 -77.09 30.97 -14.09
N GLN A 30 -78.28 30.59 -14.59
CA GLN A 30 -78.48 29.29 -15.24
C GLN A 30 -77.70 29.14 -16.55
N PHE A 31 -77.51 30.23 -17.31
CA PHE A 31 -76.78 30.21 -18.58
C PHE A 31 -75.27 30.48 -18.43
N THR A 32 -74.80 30.89 -17.26
CA THR A 32 -73.41 31.27 -17.05
C THR A 32 -72.57 30.04 -16.66
N GLN A 33 -71.62 29.67 -17.52
CA GLN A 33 -70.57 28.70 -17.18
C GLN A 33 -69.40 29.45 -16.54
N ILE A 34 -69.01 29.04 -15.33
CA ILE A 34 -67.86 29.60 -14.62
C ILE A 34 -66.64 28.80 -15.04
N ASP A 35 -65.80 29.39 -15.90
CA ASP A 35 -64.50 28.83 -16.27
C ASP A 35 -63.50 29.02 -15.13
N ILE A 36 -63.25 27.95 -14.37
CA ILE A 36 -62.21 27.95 -13.34
C ILE A 36 -60.88 27.62 -14.02
N VAL A 37 -60.08 28.65 -14.29
CA VAL A 37 -58.72 28.48 -14.81
C VAL A 37 -57.75 28.26 -13.65
N THR A 38 -57.57 27.01 -13.24
CA THR A 38 -56.55 26.64 -12.24
C THR A 38 -55.18 26.67 -12.90
N ARG A 39 -54.38 27.70 -12.62
CA ARG A 39 -52.96 27.74 -13.02
C ARG A 39 -52.14 26.82 -12.09
N GLY A 40 -51.94 25.58 -12.51
CA GLY A 40 -50.99 24.68 -11.87
C GLY A 40 -49.56 25.01 -12.29
N SER A 41 -48.70 25.39 -11.33
CA SER A 41 -47.26 25.53 -11.57
C SER A 41 -46.62 24.14 -11.58
N GLY A 42 -46.60 23.48 -12.73
CA GLY A 42 -45.86 22.23 -12.92
C GLY A 42 -44.40 22.52 -13.23
N ARG A 43 -43.49 22.22 -12.29
CA ARG A 43 -42.04 22.24 -12.55
C ARG A 43 -41.61 20.84 -13.00
N VAL A 44 -41.15 20.72 -14.24
CA VAL A 44 -40.52 19.49 -14.73
C VAL A 44 -39.15 19.38 -14.07
N VAL A 45 -39.05 18.59 -13.01
CA VAL A 45 -37.76 18.24 -12.41
C VAL A 45 -37.33 16.92 -13.06
N PRO A 46 -36.28 16.90 -13.88
CA PRO A 46 -35.77 15.64 -14.41
C PRO A 46 -35.36 14.73 -13.26
N SER A 47 -35.88 13.50 -13.24
CA SER A 47 -35.60 12.45 -12.26
C SER A 47 -34.22 11.80 -12.42
N LEU A 48 -33.30 12.47 -13.10
CA LEU A 48 -31.91 12.05 -13.18
C LEU A 48 -31.25 12.41 -11.85
N GLN A 49 -31.43 11.52 -10.89
CA GLN A 49 -30.50 11.35 -9.80
C GLN A 49 -29.15 11.09 -10.44
N ASN A 50 -28.37 12.16 -10.66
CA ASN A 50 -26.99 12.07 -11.09
C ASN A 50 -26.23 11.46 -9.90
N GLN A 51 -26.31 10.13 -9.78
CA GLN A 51 -25.47 9.39 -8.88
C GLN A 51 -24.07 9.52 -9.45
N PHE A 52 -23.34 10.52 -8.94
CA PHE A 52 -21.91 10.63 -9.11
C PHE A 52 -21.27 9.38 -8.49
N VAL A 53 -21.22 8.28 -9.24
CA VAL A 53 -20.28 7.20 -8.96
C VAL A 53 -18.93 7.71 -9.44
N GLN A 54 -18.34 8.59 -8.63
CA GLN A 54 -16.94 8.95 -8.76
C GLN A 54 -16.15 7.70 -8.42
N HIS A 55 -15.72 6.98 -9.45
CA HIS A 55 -14.63 6.03 -9.29
C HIS A 55 -13.43 6.85 -8.84
N LEU A 56 -12.91 6.53 -7.65
CA LEU A 56 -11.71 7.10 -7.06
C LEU A 56 -10.42 6.74 -7.84
N GLU A 57 -10.54 6.20 -9.06
CA GLU A 57 -9.41 5.81 -9.90
C GLU A 57 -8.88 6.95 -10.79
N GLY A 58 -9.65 8.02 -10.98
CA GLY A 58 -9.15 9.23 -11.60
C GLY A 58 -8.44 10.08 -10.54
N GLY A 59 -7.12 10.13 -10.54
CA GLY A 59 -6.33 10.93 -9.60
C GLY A 59 -6.81 12.39 -9.46
N ILE A 60 -6.32 13.10 -8.45
CA ILE A 60 -6.78 14.45 -8.11
C ILE A 60 -6.50 15.42 -9.28
N ILE A 61 -7.54 16.09 -9.80
CA ILE A 61 -7.40 17.09 -10.87
C ILE A 61 -6.52 18.24 -10.34
N ARG A 62 -5.38 18.49 -11.00
CA ARG A 62 -4.45 19.56 -10.66
C ARG A 62 -4.92 20.89 -11.23
N GLU A 63 -5.28 20.89 -12.50
CA GLU A 63 -5.59 22.07 -13.28
C GLU A 63 -6.36 21.67 -14.54
N ILE A 64 -7.39 22.44 -14.87
CA ILE A 64 -8.14 22.35 -16.13
C ILE A 64 -7.61 23.47 -17.03
N LEU A 65 -7.03 23.09 -18.16
CA LEU A 65 -6.31 24.00 -19.06
C LEU A 65 -7.21 24.56 -20.18
N VAL A 66 -8.49 24.20 -20.17
CA VAL A 66 -9.46 24.55 -21.22
C VAL A 66 -10.76 25.09 -20.67
N ARG A 67 -11.43 25.92 -21.47
CA ARG A 67 -12.75 26.50 -21.17
C ARG A 67 -13.84 25.81 -21.96
N GLU A 68 -15.07 25.81 -21.43
CA GLU A 68 -16.23 25.30 -22.14
C GLU A 68 -16.42 26.04 -23.48
N GLY A 69 -16.53 25.27 -24.57
CA GLY A 69 -16.64 25.81 -25.94
C GLY A 69 -15.32 26.14 -26.63
N GLN A 70 -14.17 25.88 -25.99
CA GLN A 70 -12.86 26.08 -26.62
C GLN A 70 -12.59 25.01 -27.68
N PHE A 71 -12.19 25.43 -28.89
CA PHE A 71 -11.72 24.52 -29.92
C PHE A 71 -10.33 23.98 -29.56
N VAL A 72 -10.21 22.65 -29.48
CA VAL A 72 -8.97 21.95 -29.15
C VAL A 72 -8.54 21.07 -30.32
N LYS A 73 -7.23 20.96 -30.53
CA LYS A 73 -6.63 20.10 -31.54
C LYS A 73 -6.20 18.78 -30.91
N LYS A 74 -6.04 17.75 -31.75
CA LYS A 74 -5.55 16.45 -31.30
C LYS A 74 -4.15 16.61 -30.71
N GLY A 75 -3.99 16.25 -29.44
CA GLY A 75 -2.74 16.36 -28.68
C GLY A 75 -2.72 17.48 -27.64
N ASP A 76 -3.73 18.35 -27.61
CA ASP A 76 -3.82 19.42 -26.61
C ASP A 76 -4.11 18.83 -25.22
N VAL A 77 -3.34 19.27 -24.22
CA VAL A 77 -3.53 18.86 -22.82
C VAL A 77 -4.74 19.60 -22.26
N LEU A 78 -5.83 18.88 -22.04
CA LEU A 78 -7.10 19.45 -21.56
C LEU A 78 -7.13 19.62 -20.04
N LEU A 79 -6.57 18.64 -19.34
CA LEU A 79 -6.53 18.61 -17.89
C LEU A 79 -5.23 17.93 -17.44
N THR A 80 -4.67 18.40 -16.33
CA THR A 80 -3.53 17.75 -15.67
C THR A 80 -4.02 17.08 -14.40
N ILE A 81 -3.74 15.80 -14.24
CA ILE A 81 -4.00 15.04 -13.01
C ILE A 81 -2.73 15.07 -12.16
N ARG A 82 -2.83 15.41 -10.87
CA ARG A 82 -1.74 15.26 -9.90
C ARG A 82 -2.05 14.04 -9.04
N ASP A 83 -1.27 12.99 -9.23
CA ASP A 83 -1.17 11.94 -8.22
C ASP A 83 -0.02 12.28 -7.25
N PRO A 84 -0.30 12.68 -6.00
CA PRO A 84 0.74 12.92 -5.00
C PRO A 84 1.44 11.63 -4.56
N PHE A 85 0.81 10.46 -4.72
CA PHE A 85 1.37 9.16 -4.34
C PHE A 85 2.36 8.61 -5.37
N SER A 86 2.19 8.96 -6.65
CA SER A 86 3.05 8.46 -7.73
C SER A 86 4.54 8.78 -7.53
N ARG A 87 4.90 9.97 -7.05
CA ARG A 87 6.33 10.33 -6.87
C ARG A 87 6.97 9.65 -5.66
N ALA A 88 6.29 9.65 -4.52
CA ALA A 88 6.82 9.01 -3.31
C ALA A 88 6.95 7.50 -3.49
N GLU A 89 5.96 6.86 -4.13
CA GLU A 89 6.03 5.43 -4.46
C GLU A 89 7.12 5.13 -5.50
N TYR A 90 7.31 6.00 -6.49
CA TYR A 90 8.40 5.88 -7.45
C TYR A 90 9.78 5.96 -6.76
N GLU A 91 10.00 6.97 -5.92
CA GLU A 91 11.26 7.14 -5.18
C GLU A 91 11.52 5.96 -4.23
N LYS A 92 10.49 5.47 -3.55
CA LYS A 92 10.58 4.29 -2.70
C LYS A 92 10.94 3.03 -3.50
N ALA A 93 10.27 2.80 -4.62
CA ALA A 93 10.56 1.67 -5.50
C ALA A 93 11.98 1.75 -6.08
N GLN A 94 12.42 2.96 -6.45
CA GLN A 94 13.77 3.19 -6.96
C GLN A 94 14.84 2.92 -5.88
N LYS A 95 14.63 3.38 -4.64
CA LYS A 95 15.52 3.06 -3.51
C LYS A 95 15.58 1.57 -3.22
N LEU A 96 14.43 0.89 -3.23
CA LEU A 96 14.37 -0.56 -3.02
C LEU A 96 15.14 -1.30 -4.11
N LEU A 97 14.98 -0.90 -5.38
CA LEU A 97 15.69 -1.48 -6.51
C LEU A 97 17.22 -1.34 -6.35
N LEU A 98 17.69 -0.15 -5.99
CA LEU A 98 19.11 0.10 -5.76
C LEU A 98 19.65 -0.71 -4.57
N SER A 99 18.87 -0.82 -3.49
CA SER A 99 19.25 -1.67 -2.35
C SER A 99 19.37 -3.14 -2.74
N ARG A 100 18.44 -3.67 -3.54
CA ARG A 100 18.52 -5.05 -4.05
C ARG A 100 19.69 -5.27 -5.01
N GLN A 101 20.03 -4.27 -5.81
CA GLN A 101 21.22 -4.33 -6.66
C GLN A 101 22.50 -4.36 -5.82
N ALA A 102 22.58 -3.56 -4.75
CA ALA A 102 23.72 -3.61 -3.85
C ALA A 102 23.86 -4.99 -3.16
N GLU A 103 22.74 -5.56 -2.70
CA GLU A 103 22.68 -6.91 -2.14
C GLU A 103 23.18 -7.96 -3.15
N LEU A 104 22.77 -7.87 -4.43
CA LEU A 104 23.24 -8.76 -5.48
C LEU A 104 24.75 -8.68 -5.69
N VAL A 105 25.33 -7.48 -5.72
CA VAL A 105 26.77 -7.29 -5.87
C VAL A 105 27.53 -7.94 -4.71
N ARG A 106 27.05 -7.78 -3.46
CA ARG A 106 27.63 -8.47 -2.31
C ARG A 106 27.53 -9.99 -2.44
N LEU A 107 26.35 -10.50 -2.78
CA LEU A 107 26.13 -11.95 -2.92
C LEU A 107 26.99 -12.56 -4.03
N GLU A 108 27.20 -11.84 -5.13
CA GLU A 108 28.07 -12.27 -6.22
C GLU A 108 29.54 -12.29 -5.77
N ALA A 109 29.98 -11.27 -5.04
CA ALA A 109 31.32 -11.24 -4.45
C ALA A 109 31.54 -12.38 -3.43
N GLU A 110 30.56 -12.66 -2.58
CA GLU A 110 30.59 -13.79 -1.65
C GLU A 110 30.61 -15.13 -2.40
N SER A 111 29.78 -15.29 -3.43
CA SER A 111 29.71 -16.53 -4.23
C SER A 111 31.01 -16.80 -4.98
N GLN A 112 31.72 -15.76 -5.41
CA GLN A 112 32.98 -15.88 -6.12
C GLN A 112 34.20 -15.87 -5.17
N ASN A 113 33.98 -15.76 -3.85
CA ASN A 113 35.02 -15.58 -2.84
C ASN A 113 36.01 -14.44 -3.18
N LEU A 114 35.47 -13.32 -3.68
CA LEU A 114 36.30 -12.15 -3.95
C LEU A 114 36.84 -11.56 -2.63
N PRO A 115 38.09 -11.07 -2.61
CA PRO A 115 38.68 -10.50 -1.39
C PRO A 115 38.14 -9.10 -1.06
N VAL A 116 37.55 -8.40 -2.04
CA VAL A 116 37.09 -7.01 -1.89
C VAL A 116 35.74 -6.85 -2.56
N LEU A 117 34.85 -6.13 -1.89
CA LEU A 117 33.54 -5.73 -2.41
C LEU A 117 33.61 -4.36 -3.08
N GLU A 118 33.44 -4.33 -4.39
CA GLU A 118 33.47 -3.11 -5.20
C GLU A 118 32.08 -2.73 -5.69
N PHE A 119 31.73 -1.45 -5.55
CA PHE A 119 30.49 -0.87 -6.04
C PHE A 119 30.80 0.23 -7.06
N SER A 120 29.94 0.41 -8.05
CA SER A 120 30.08 1.52 -9.02
C SER A 120 29.88 2.88 -8.34
N GLN A 121 30.56 3.91 -8.84
CA GLN A 121 30.50 5.26 -8.27
C GLN A 121 29.07 5.83 -8.27
N ASP A 122 28.29 5.49 -9.29
CA ASP A 122 26.89 5.90 -9.40
C ASP A 122 26.03 5.32 -8.25
N MET A 123 26.28 4.07 -7.86
CA MET A 123 25.57 3.41 -6.77
C MET A 123 25.94 3.99 -5.41
N ILE A 124 27.23 4.28 -5.19
CA ILE A 124 27.73 4.93 -3.96
C ILE A 124 27.05 6.29 -3.74
N ASN A 125 26.90 7.07 -4.81
CA ASN A 125 26.27 8.39 -4.73
C ASN A 125 24.74 8.29 -4.56
N ALA A 126 24.11 7.26 -5.14
CA ALA A 126 22.67 7.11 -5.11
C ALA A 126 22.14 6.59 -3.77
N VAL A 127 22.83 5.62 -3.14
CA VAL A 127 22.43 5.04 -1.85
C VAL A 127 23.66 4.78 -0.95
N PRO A 128 24.28 5.85 -0.41
CA PRO A 128 25.52 5.72 0.36
C PRO A 128 25.35 4.87 1.63
N ASP A 129 24.22 5.01 2.31
CA ASP A 129 23.94 4.29 3.56
C ASP A 129 23.88 2.77 3.32
N VAL A 130 23.15 2.33 2.29
CA VAL A 130 23.03 0.89 1.97
C VAL A 130 24.37 0.32 1.51
N VAL A 131 25.15 1.08 0.73
CA VAL A 131 26.49 0.62 0.32
C VAL A 131 27.42 0.45 1.53
N ALA A 132 27.34 1.35 2.52
CA ALA A 132 28.11 1.22 3.76
C ALA A 132 27.67 -0.03 4.54
N ASP A 133 26.37 -0.23 4.74
CA ASP A 133 25.81 -1.38 5.44
C ASP A 133 26.23 -2.71 4.79
N GLU A 134 26.16 -2.80 3.45
CA GLU A 134 26.55 -4.01 2.71
C GLU A 134 28.06 -4.28 2.80
N ARG A 135 28.91 -3.24 2.82
CA ARG A 135 30.36 -3.39 3.05
C ARG A 135 30.64 -3.92 4.44
N ASP A 136 30.00 -3.36 5.46
CA ASP A 136 30.19 -3.78 6.84
C ASP A 136 29.74 -5.24 7.05
N LEU A 137 28.59 -5.60 6.46
CA LEU A 137 28.09 -6.97 6.48
C LEU A 137 29.05 -7.95 5.80
N PHE A 138 29.57 -7.58 4.62
CA PHE A 138 30.54 -8.41 3.89
C PHE A 138 31.82 -8.64 4.71
N ASN A 139 32.39 -7.58 5.28
CA ASN A 139 33.60 -7.65 6.09
C ASN A 139 33.39 -8.50 7.35
N SER A 140 32.25 -8.34 8.02
CA SER A 140 31.89 -9.14 9.20
C SER A 140 31.77 -10.63 8.89
N ARG A 141 31.22 -10.97 7.72
CA ARG A 141 31.12 -12.36 7.24
C ARG A 141 32.48 -12.95 6.92
N GLN A 142 33.34 -12.22 6.21
CA GLN A 142 34.71 -12.65 5.92
C GLN A 142 35.49 -12.95 7.19
N GLN A 143 35.43 -12.06 8.18
CA GLN A 143 36.08 -12.28 9.49
C GLN A 143 35.52 -13.50 10.21
N SER A 144 34.21 -13.70 10.18
CA SER A 144 33.57 -14.86 10.82
C SER A 144 34.02 -16.17 10.16
N LEU A 145 34.12 -16.20 8.83
CA LEU A 145 34.62 -17.36 8.08
C LEU A 145 36.08 -17.66 8.42
N GLU A 146 36.92 -16.64 8.50
CA GLU A 146 38.33 -16.78 8.90
C GLU A 146 38.46 -17.32 10.33
N GLN A 147 37.66 -16.81 11.27
CA GLN A 147 37.63 -17.33 12.65
C GLN A 147 37.19 -18.79 12.72
N GLN A 148 36.20 -19.18 11.93
CA GLN A 148 35.77 -20.58 11.85
C GLN A 148 36.90 -21.47 11.31
N HIS A 149 37.62 -21.02 10.29
CA HIS A 149 38.76 -21.75 9.75
C HIS A 149 39.86 -21.94 10.80
N LEU A 150 40.24 -20.87 11.50
CA LEU A 150 41.27 -20.91 12.55
C LEU A 150 40.90 -21.85 13.70
N ILE A 151 39.64 -21.87 14.13
CA ILE A 151 39.16 -22.77 15.18
C ILE A 151 39.23 -24.24 14.72
N LEU A 152 38.88 -24.51 13.46
CA LEU A 152 38.95 -25.86 12.89
C LEU A 152 40.41 -26.34 12.81
N GLU A 153 41.33 -25.48 12.35
CA GLU A 153 42.77 -25.79 12.31
C GLU A 153 43.36 -26.05 13.70
N ASP A 154 42.99 -25.23 14.69
CA ASP A 154 43.41 -25.44 16.08
C ASP A 154 42.86 -26.78 16.63
N HIS A 155 41.60 -27.12 16.31
CA HIS A 155 41.02 -28.39 16.73
C HIS A 155 41.76 -29.61 16.15
N ASP A 156 42.12 -29.56 14.86
CA ASP A 156 42.87 -30.61 14.19
C ASP A 156 44.29 -30.75 14.76
N ALA A 157 44.97 -29.62 15.00
CA ALA A 157 46.30 -29.61 15.60
C ALA A 157 46.29 -30.18 17.04
N GLN A 158 45.30 -29.81 17.84
CA GLN A 158 45.12 -30.34 19.19
C GLN A 158 44.78 -31.82 19.21
N GLY A 159 43.95 -32.29 18.27
CA GLY A 159 43.63 -33.71 18.10
C GLY A 159 44.89 -34.55 17.83
N ALA A 160 45.74 -34.10 16.90
CA ALA A 160 47.01 -34.76 16.59
C ALA A 160 47.98 -34.76 17.79
N GLY A 161 48.02 -33.68 18.56
CA GLY A 161 48.82 -33.57 19.79
C GLY A 161 48.36 -34.54 20.88
N LYS A 162 47.05 -34.61 21.14
CA LYS A 162 46.45 -35.51 22.15
C LYS A 162 46.68 -36.99 21.83
N GLN A 163 46.60 -37.37 20.55
CA GLN A 163 46.87 -38.75 20.14
C GLN A 163 48.33 -39.16 20.35
N LYS A 164 49.28 -38.28 20.04
CA LYS A 164 50.71 -38.53 20.32
C LYS A 164 50.96 -38.69 21.82
N GLY A 165 50.37 -37.82 22.64
CA GLY A 165 50.46 -37.88 24.11
C GLY A 165 49.95 -39.20 24.68
N ASN A 166 48.70 -39.58 24.38
CA ASN A 166 48.11 -40.84 24.85
C ASN A 166 48.90 -42.06 24.39
N ARG A 167 49.41 -42.08 23.15
CA ARG A 167 50.18 -43.21 22.64
C ARG A 167 51.51 -43.40 23.37
N LEU A 168 52.20 -42.29 23.67
CA LEU A 168 53.43 -42.31 24.46
C LEU A 168 53.17 -42.71 25.91
N GLU A 169 52.05 -42.27 26.48
CA GLU A 169 51.64 -42.62 27.84
C GLU A 169 51.35 -44.12 27.97
N HIS A 170 50.56 -44.67 27.04
CA HIS A 170 50.36 -46.11 26.95
C HIS A 170 51.70 -46.84 26.83
N GLN A 171 52.58 -46.39 25.91
CA GLN A 171 53.87 -47.02 25.70
C GLN A 171 54.78 -47.01 26.94
N MET A 172 54.74 -45.92 27.71
CA MET A 172 55.47 -45.79 28.97
C MET A 172 54.96 -46.73 30.06
N ILE A 173 53.66 -47.03 30.13
CA ILE A 173 53.11 -47.99 31.09
C ILE A 173 53.71 -49.38 30.87
N HIS A 174 53.89 -49.79 29.61
CA HIS A 174 54.50 -51.08 29.29
C HIS A 174 56.00 -51.11 29.67
N LEU A 175 56.72 -50.04 29.38
CA LEU A 175 58.16 -49.93 29.68
C LEU A 175 58.44 -49.83 31.17
N ARG A 176 57.59 -49.13 31.93
CA ARG A 176 57.68 -49.05 33.40
C ARG A 176 57.42 -50.41 34.05
N ARG A 177 56.54 -51.23 33.48
CA ARG A 177 56.28 -52.61 33.92
C ARG A 177 57.44 -53.56 33.60
N ALA A 178 58.08 -53.38 32.44
CA ALA A 178 59.27 -54.15 32.07
C ALA A 178 60.49 -53.84 32.95
N ARG A 179 60.67 -52.58 33.35
CA ARG A 179 61.77 -52.16 34.22
C ARG A 179 61.63 -52.60 35.68
N ASN A 180 60.40 -52.84 36.16
CA ASN A 180 60.14 -53.15 37.57
C ASN A 180 59.92 -54.65 37.86
N ASN A 181 60.35 -55.55 36.96
CA ASN A 181 60.24 -57.00 37.13
C ASN A 181 61.63 -57.67 37.16
N PRO A 182 62.21 -57.97 38.34
CA PRO A 182 63.59 -58.43 38.45
C PRO A 182 63.79 -59.96 38.36
N VAL A 183 62.90 -60.73 37.72
CA VAL A 183 63.08 -62.21 37.66
C VAL A 183 62.63 -62.79 36.32
N LYS A 184 63.60 -63.04 35.42
CA LYS A 184 63.70 -64.26 34.57
C LYS A 184 64.77 -64.13 33.47
N LEU A 185 66.03 -63.92 33.84
CA LEU A 185 67.16 -64.19 32.94
C LEU A 185 68.24 -64.79 33.82
N LEU A 186 68.40 -66.13 33.74
CA LEU A 186 69.49 -66.99 34.22
C LEU A 186 68.90 -68.33 34.75
N SER A 187 68.37 -69.15 33.85
CA SER A 187 68.22 -70.59 34.08
C SER A 187 67.97 -71.30 32.76
N ARG A 188 69.07 -71.57 32.04
CA ARG A 188 69.20 -72.66 31.09
C ARG A 188 70.68 -73.03 31.03
N SER A 189 71.16 -73.61 32.12
CA SER A 189 72.42 -74.35 32.17
C SER A 189 72.24 -75.68 31.42
N SER A 190 73.21 -75.96 30.54
CA SER A 190 73.65 -77.26 29.99
C SER A 190 72.58 -78.32 29.70
N PHE A 191 72.29 -78.57 28.42
CA PHE A 191 72.90 -79.67 27.65
C PHE A 191 72.71 -81.06 28.28
N SER A 192 71.79 -81.82 27.70
CA SER A 192 71.71 -83.28 27.79
C SER A 192 71.81 -83.82 26.36
N GLN A 193 72.71 -84.80 26.22
CA GLN A 193 73.13 -85.56 25.03
C GLN A 193 74.04 -84.86 24.02
#